data_AF-A0A3M1P0I7-F1
#
_entry.id   AF-A0A3M1P0I7-F1
#
_cell.length_a   1.000
_cell.length_b   1.000
_cell.length_c   1.000
_cell.angle_alpha   90.00
_cell.angle_beta   90.00
_cell.angle_gamma   90.00
#
_symmetry.space_group_name_H-M   'P 1'
#
loop_
_entity.id
_entity.type
_entity.pdbx_description
1 polymer ?
#
loop_
_entity_poly.entity_id
_entity_poly.type
_entity_poly.pdbx_seq_one_letter_code
_entity_poly.pdbx_strand_id
1 'polypeptide(L)'
;MDWLWKGGIKPNFKVVGGIALGFTGIFLLITQGSLHDFSHINPLAAAALIFASLSWATGSIYSRHAHLPSSPFMAIAMQMLSGGVLLSLAGLLAGEHQKINLSQITPLSWLSWAYLIIFGALIGFTCYIWLLRVAPAAKVATYAYVNPIIAVFLGWLFAEERVTLQTLIASGIIITAVFLINSSKTRKKVETEPSSSPNLPELEEIS
;
A
#
# COMPACT_ATOMS: atom_id res chain seq x y z
N MET A 1 -3.71 -14.49 -5.08
CA MET A 1 -2.81 -14.50 -6.25
C MET A 1 -1.49 -15.21 -5.95
N ASP A 2 -0.81 -14.97 -4.82
CA ASP A 2 0.41 -15.75 -4.43
C ASP A 2 0.20 -17.28 -4.33
N TRP A 3 -1.00 -17.77 -3.97
CA TRP A 3 -1.32 -19.21 -3.98
C TRP A 3 -1.28 -19.85 -5.38
N LEU A 4 -1.58 -19.09 -6.44
CA LEU A 4 -1.62 -19.60 -7.81
C LEU A 4 -0.23 -19.71 -8.45
N TRP A 5 0.77 -19.00 -7.90
CA TRP A 5 2.14 -19.08 -8.40
C TRP A 5 2.97 -19.97 -7.46
N LYS A 6 3.39 -21.13 -7.98
CA LYS A 6 4.39 -22.09 -7.44
C LYS A 6 4.69 -21.95 -5.93
N GLY A 7 3.91 -22.64 -5.09
CA GLY A 7 4.23 -22.87 -3.67
C GLY A 7 3.55 -21.97 -2.64
N GLY A 8 2.57 -21.14 -3.05
CA GLY A 8 1.92 -20.19 -2.16
C GLY A 8 1.05 -20.82 -1.06
N ILE A 9 1.15 -20.26 0.14
CA ILE A 9 0.42 -20.67 1.34
C ILE A 9 -1.07 -20.31 1.19
N LYS A 10 -1.97 -21.28 1.43
CA LYS A 10 -3.43 -21.03 1.44
C LYS A 10 -3.77 -19.93 2.46
N PRO A 11 -4.61 -18.94 2.08
CA PRO A 11 -4.99 -17.87 2.99
C PRO A 11 -5.74 -18.44 4.20
N ASN A 12 -5.32 -18.05 5.40
CA ASN A 12 -5.99 -18.38 6.65
C ASN A 12 -7.40 -17.77 6.65
N PHE A 13 -8.37 -18.41 7.30
CA PHE A 13 -9.72 -17.87 7.50
C PHE A 13 -9.70 -16.44 8.06
N LYS A 14 -8.72 -16.09 8.90
CA LYS A 14 -8.52 -14.70 9.37
C LYS A 14 -8.22 -13.70 8.26
N VAL A 15 -7.46 -14.11 7.23
CA VAL A 15 -7.16 -13.27 6.05
C VAL A 15 -8.42 -13.07 5.23
N VAL A 16 -9.19 -14.14 4.98
CA VAL A 16 -10.43 -14.07 4.20
C VAL A 16 -11.48 -13.22 4.92
N GLY A 17 -11.67 -13.45 6.22
CA GLY A 17 -12.56 -12.64 7.05
C GLY A 17 -12.13 -11.17 7.13
N GLY A 18 -10.82 -10.91 7.24
CA GLY A 18 -10.30 -9.55 7.19
C GLY A 18 -10.54 -8.86 5.84
N ILE A 19 -10.39 -9.56 4.71
CA ILE A 19 -10.70 -9.02 3.38
C ILE A 19 -12.20 -8.66 3.28
N ALA A 20 -13.09 -9.57 3.67
CA ALA A 20 -14.54 -9.33 3.65
C ALA A 20 -14.92 -8.13 4.54
N LEU A 21 -14.35 -8.06 5.75
CA LEU A 21 -14.56 -6.95 6.67
C LEU A 21 -14.06 -5.62 6.08
N GLY A 22 -12.91 -5.63 5.41
CA GLY A 22 -12.37 -4.45 4.72
C GLY A 22 -13.28 -3.94 3.61
N PHE A 23 -13.83 -4.85 2.80
CA PHE A 23 -14.84 -4.50 1.79
C PHE A 23 -16.09 -3.88 2.41
N THR A 24 -16.59 -4.44 3.52
CA THR A 24 -17.72 -3.85 4.26
C THR A 24 -17.40 -2.44 4.75
N GLY A 25 -16.20 -2.21 5.30
CA GLY A 25 -15.78 -0.88 5.75
C GLY A 25 -15.70 0.14 4.62
N ILE A 26 -15.13 -0.25 3.47
CA ILE A 26 -15.07 0.60 2.26
C ILE A 26 -16.48 0.89 1.73
N PHE A 27 -17.35 -0.12 1.66
CA PHE A 27 -18.73 0.04 1.25
C PHE A 27 -19.47 1.03 2.16
N LEU A 28 -19.33 0.89 3.48
CA LEU A 28 -19.93 1.79 4.47
C LEU A 28 -19.37 3.21 4.35
N LEU A 29 -18.09 3.38 4.00
CA LEU A 29 -17.48 4.69 3.78
C LEU A 29 -18.03 5.37 2.51
N ILE A 30 -18.11 4.64 1.39
CA ILE A 30 -18.56 5.19 0.10
C ILE A 30 -20.06 5.53 0.14
N THR A 31 -20.86 4.75 0.86
CA THR A 31 -22.33 4.91 0.94
C THR A 31 -22.78 6.09 1.80
N GLN A 32 -21.86 6.76 2.50
CA GLN A 32 -22.15 7.88 3.41
C GLN A 32 -22.80 9.10 2.72
N GLY A 33 -22.71 9.21 1.38
CA GLY A 33 -23.31 10.33 0.64
C GLY A 33 -24.16 9.95 -0.58
N SER A 34 -24.26 8.67 -0.96
CA SER A 34 -24.62 8.31 -2.34
C SER A 34 -25.40 7.00 -2.52
N LEU A 35 -26.01 6.44 -1.46
CA LEU A 35 -26.89 5.25 -1.60
C LEU A 35 -28.02 5.42 -2.63
N HIS A 36 -28.37 6.66 -2.96
CA HIS A 36 -29.43 7.00 -3.91
C HIS A 36 -28.95 7.35 -5.33
N ASP A 37 -27.63 7.37 -5.62
CA ASP A 37 -27.10 7.89 -6.89
C ASP A 37 -26.05 6.97 -7.56
N PHE A 38 -26.31 5.67 -7.54
CA PHE A 38 -25.53 4.69 -8.32
C PHE A 38 -25.71 4.84 -9.85
N SER A 39 -26.61 5.74 -10.29
CA SER A 39 -26.92 6.08 -11.68
C SER A 39 -25.74 6.63 -12.49
N HIS A 40 -24.70 7.15 -11.82
CA HIS A 40 -23.58 7.86 -12.46
C HIS A 40 -22.24 7.13 -12.39
N ILE A 41 -22.21 5.81 -12.12
CA ILE A 41 -20.95 5.06 -12.21
C ILE A 41 -20.51 4.96 -13.66
N ASN A 42 -19.41 5.64 -14.01
CA ASN A 42 -18.78 5.51 -15.31
C ASN A 42 -18.09 4.12 -15.41
N PRO A 43 -18.55 3.21 -16.29
CA PRO A 43 -18.03 1.85 -16.38
C PRO A 43 -16.55 1.82 -16.79
N LEU A 44 -16.09 2.80 -17.58
CA LEU A 44 -14.69 2.92 -17.97
C LEU A 44 -13.82 3.29 -16.77
N ALA A 45 -14.27 4.21 -15.92
CA ALA A 45 -13.56 4.59 -14.69
C ALA A 45 -13.50 3.42 -13.70
N ALA A 46 -14.61 2.68 -13.54
CA ALA A 46 -14.64 1.47 -12.71
C ALA A 46 -13.67 0.39 -13.23
N ALA A 47 -13.68 0.14 -14.54
CA ALA A 47 -12.74 -0.81 -15.18
C ALA A 47 -11.28 -0.36 -15.01
N ALA A 48 -10.99 0.94 -15.13
CA ALA A 48 -9.66 1.49 -14.91
C ALA A 48 -9.19 1.30 -13.46
N LEU A 49 -10.06 1.48 -12.46
CA LEU A 49 -9.72 1.24 -11.04
C LEU A 49 -9.45 -0.25 -10.75
N ILE A 50 -10.23 -1.15 -11.35
CA ILE A 50 -10.00 -2.60 -11.25
C ILE A 50 -8.65 -2.95 -11.90
N PHE A 51 -8.38 -2.44 -13.10
CA PHE A 51 -7.12 -2.65 -13.80
C PHE A 51 -5.92 -2.10 -13.01
N ALA A 52 -6.06 -0.91 -12.41
CA ALA A 52 -5.03 -0.32 -11.55
C ALA A 52 -4.76 -1.20 -10.32
N SER A 53 -5.82 -1.70 -9.67
CA SER A 53 -5.71 -2.58 -8.50
C SER A 53 -5.03 -3.92 -8.86
N LEU A 54 -5.39 -4.49 -10.02
CA LEU A 54 -4.76 -5.72 -10.53
C LEU A 54 -3.29 -5.49 -10.88
N SER A 55 -2.98 -4.38 -11.57
CA SER A 55 -1.60 -4.00 -11.93
C SER A 55 -0.73 -3.80 -10.70
N TRP A 56 -1.29 -3.19 -9.64
CA TRP A 56 -0.60 -3.04 -8.37
C TRP A 56 -0.33 -4.40 -7.70
N ALA A 57 -1.34 -5.28 -7.68
CA ALA A 57 -1.21 -6.61 -7.10
C ALA A 57 -0.20 -7.48 -7.85
N THR A 58 -0.26 -7.51 -9.19
CA THR A 58 0.69 -8.25 -10.03
C THR A 58 2.10 -7.69 -9.89
N GLY A 59 2.28 -6.38 -9.94
CA GLY A 59 3.56 -5.71 -9.73
C GLY A 59 4.16 -6.02 -8.35
N SER A 60 3.34 -6.04 -7.29
CA SER A 60 3.76 -6.39 -5.93
C SER A 60 4.18 -7.86 -5.76
N ILE A 61 3.59 -8.77 -6.54
CA ILE A 61 3.95 -10.20 -6.52
C ILE A 61 5.21 -10.42 -7.36
N TYR A 62 5.29 -9.79 -8.52
CA TYR A 62 6.44 -9.86 -9.40
C TYR A 62 7.68 -9.27 -8.73
N SER A 63 7.57 -8.13 -8.04
CA SER A 63 8.71 -7.47 -7.37
C SER A 63 9.37 -8.32 -6.29
N ARG A 64 8.66 -9.29 -5.71
CA ARG A 64 9.23 -10.24 -4.73
C ARG A 64 10.19 -11.26 -5.36
N HIS A 65 10.03 -11.53 -6.65
CA HIS A 65 10.80 -12.54 -7.39
C HIS A 65 11.70 -11.93 -8.46
N ALA A 66 11.49 -10.65 -8.78
CA ALA A 66 12.30 -9.93 -9.75
C ALA A 66 13.74 -9.74 -9.24
N HIS A 67 14.70 -9.83 -10.15
CA HIS A 67 16.08 -9.44 -9.88
C HIS A 67 16.15 -7.92 -9.79
N LEU A 68 16.01 -7.38 -8.58
CA LEU A 68 16.12 -5.96 -8.31
C LEU A 68 17.59 -5.55 -8.12
N PRO A 69 17.96 -4.29 -8.44
CA PRO A 69 19.26 -3.75 -8.11
C PRO A 69 19.61 -3.96 -6.63
N SER A 70 20.89 -4.20 -6.34
CA SER A 70 21.38 -4.33 -4.96
C SER A 70 21.14 -3.08 -4.10
N SER A 71 21.00 -1.91 -4.75
CA SER A 71 20.62 -0.66 -4.11
C SER A 71 19.10 -0.43 -4.15
N PRO A 72 18.40 -0.45 -2.98
CA PRO A 72 16.98 -0.11 -2.90
C PRO A 72 16.63 1.28 -3.43
N PHE A 73 17.56 2.23 -3.29
CA PHE A 73 17.40 3.58 -3.84
C PHE A 73 17.36 3.56 -5.36
N MET A 74 18.24 2.77 -5.99
CA MET A 74 18.25 2.62 -7.45
C MET A 74 16.97 1.94 -7.96
N ALA A 75 16.48 0.92 -7.25
CA ALA A 75 15.23 0.26 -7.60
C ALA A 75 14.04 1.24 -7.60
N ILE A 76 13.94 2.08 -6.56
CA ILE A 76 12.86 3.08 -6.47
C ILE A 76 13.04 4.21 -7.49
N ALA A 77 14.26 4.68 -7.73
CA ALA A 77 14.52 5.69 -8.76
C ALA A 77 14.09 5.19 -10.16
N MET A 78 14.44 3.95 -10.51
CA MET A 78 13.99 3.32 -11.75
C MET A 78 12.46 3.21 -11.81
N GLN A 79 11.82 2.81 -10.70
CA GLN A 79 10.35 2.73 -10.61
C GLN A 79 9.68 4.10 -10.78
N MET A 80 10.18 5.14 -10.11
CA MET A 80 9.61 6.50 -10.19
C MET A 80 9.81 7.13 -11.57
N LEU A 81 10.99 6.95 -12.18
CA LEU A 81 11.25 7.41 -13.55
C LEU A 81 10.36 6.69 -14.55
N SER A 82 10.29 5.35 -14.48
CA SER A 82 9.45 4.56 -15.40
C SER A 82 7.98 4.92 -15.24
N GLY A 83 7.48 4.99 -14.00
CA GLY A 83 6.10 5.39 -13.71
C GLY A 83 5.79 6.80 -14.17
N GLY A 84 6.69 7.76 -13.92
CA GLY A 84 6.54 9.15 -14.35
C GLY A 84 6.51 9.29 -15.87
N VAL A 85 7.39 8.60 -16.59
CA VAL A 85 7.39 8.58 -18.07
C VAL A 85 6.12 7.96 -18.60
N LEU A 86 5.71 6.80 -18.09
CA LEU A 86 4.49 6.11 -18.54
C LEU A 86 3.22 6.93 -18.28
N LEU A 87 3.11 7.56 -17.10
CA LEU A 87 1.97 8.44 -16.78
C LEU A 87 1.97 9.70 -17.63
N SER A 88 3.14 10.29 -17.90
CA SER A 88 3.25 11.46 -18.78
C SER A 88 2.83 11.11 -20.21
N LEU A 89 3.29 9.97 -20.74
CA LEU A 89 2.87 9.47 -22.05
C LEU A 89 1.37 9.18 -22.09
N ALA A 90 0.81 8.56 -21.05
CA ALA A 90 -0.62 8.30 -20.95
C ALA A 90 -1.43 9.61 -20.97
N GLY A 91 -1.02 10.63 -20.21
CA GLY A 91 -1.68 11.96 -20.22
C GLY A 91 -1.57 12.66 -21.58
N LEU A 92 -0.42 12.58 -22.24
CA LEU A 92 -0.23 13.09 -23.60
C LEU A 92 -1.17 12.42 -24.60
N LEU A 93 -1.24 11.08 -24.58
CA LEU A 93 -2.13 10.28 -25.45
C LEU A 93 -3.61 10.49 -25.13
N ALA A 94 -3.95 10.77 -23.87
CA ALA A 94 -5.30 11.15 -23.45
C ALA A 94 -5.68 12.59 -23.85
N GLY A 95 -4.77 13.33 -24.51
CA GLY A 95 -5.00 14.68 -24.98
C GLY A 95 -4.95 15.75 -23.88
N GLU A 96 -4.41 15.44 -22.70
CA GLU A 96 -4.36 16.40 -21.59
C GLU A 96 -3.55 17.65 -21.93
N HIS A 97 -2.55 17.54 -22.80
CA HIS A 97 -1.76 18.68 -23.29
C HIS A 97 -2.63 19.78 -23.92
N GLN A 98 -3.77 19.45 -24.52
CA GLN A 98 -4.69 20.43 -25.12
C GLN A 98 -5.53 21.15 -24.05
N LYS A 99 -5.64 20.57 -22.86
CA LYS A 99 -6.38 21.11 -21.72
C LYS A 99 -5.48 21.89 -20.77
N ILE A 100 -4.15 21.83 -20.93
CA ILE A 100 -3.20 22.59 -20.13
C ILE A 100 -3.28 24.06 -20.55
N ASN A 101 -3.85 24.87 -19.67
CA ASN A 101 -3.77 26.32 -19.77
C ASN A 101 -2.73 26.83 -18.78
N LEU A 102 -1.55 27.21 -19.28
CA LEU A 102 -0.45 27.69 -18.45
C LEU A 102 -0.82 28.92 -17.60
N SER A 103 -1.79 29.73 -18.05
CA SER A 103 -2.26 30.90 -17.28
C SER A 103 -3.10 30.54 -16.06
N GLN A 104 -3.64 29.31 -16.00
CA GLN A 104 -4.39 28.81 -14.84
C GLN A 104 -3.50 28.14 -13.78
N ILE A 105 -2.21 27.93 -14.08
CA ILE A 105 -1.25 27.36 -13.14
C ILE A 105 -0.83 28.45 -12.14
N THR A 106 -1.40 28.37 -10.94
CA THR A 106 -1.12 29.33 -9.87
C THR A 106 0.23 29.04 -9.18
N PRO A 107 0.84 30.02 -8.48
CA PRO A 107 2.00 29.76 -7.62
C PRO A 107 1.73 28.67 -6.57
N LEU A 108 0.49 28.58 -6.09
CA LEU A 108 0.07 27.50 -5.18
C LEU A 108 0.17 26.13 -5.85
N SER A 109 -0.20 26.00 -7.13
CA SER A 109 -0.07 24.73 -7.88
C SER A 109 1.38 24.26 -7.95
N TRP A 110 2.31 25.18 -8.23
CA TRP A 110 3.75 24.91 -8.21
C TRP A 110 4.25 24.51 -6.83
N LEU A 111 3.80 25.21 -5.79
CA LEU A 111 4.19 24.91 -4.42
C LEU A 111 3.65 23.55 -3.95
N SER A 112 2.40 23.21 -4.29
CA SER A 112 1.80 21.90 -4.03
C SER A 112 2.54 20.78 -4.76
N TRP A 113 2.92 21.00 -6.01
CA TRP A 113 3.72 20.03 -6.78
C TRP A 113 5.11 19.83 -6.17
N ALA A 114 5.81 20.91 -5.82
CA ALA A 114 7.10 20.86 -5.15
C ALA A 114 7.01 20.18 -3.78
N TYR A 115 5.93 20.44 -3.02
CA TYR A 115 5.66 19.79 -1.75
C TYR A 115 5.51 18.27 -1.91
N LEU A 116 4.74 17.81 -2.91
CA LEU A 116 4.57 16.38 -3.18
C LEU A 116 5.89 15.72 -3.60
N ILE A 117 6.74 16.41 -4.37
CA ILE A 117 8.07 15.89 -4.74
C ILE A 117 8.97 15.76 -3.51
N ILE A 118 9.08 16.82 -2.71
CA ILE A 118 10.04 16.85 -1.60
C ILE A 118 9.57 15.97 -0.45
N PHE A 119 8.36 16.23 0.07
CA PHE A 119 7.85 15.54 1.25
C PHE A 119 7.22 14.19 0.89
N GLY A 120 6.39 14.16 -0.14
CA GLY A 120 5.66 12.96 -0.54
C GLY A 120 6.57 11.89 -1.15
N ALA A 121 7.47 12.28 -2.04
CA ALA A 121 8.36 11.35 -2.73
C ALA A 121 9.73 11.23 -2.07
N LEU A 122 10.56 12.28 -2.11
CA LEU A 122 11.98 12.19 -1.71
C LEU A 122 12.13 11.80 -0.23
N ILE A 123 11.53 12.57 0.68
CA ILE A 123 11.63 12.30 2.13
C ILE A 123 10.86 11.02 2.47
N GLY A 124 9.61 10.89 2.01
CA GLY A 124 8.76 9.75 2.30
C GLY A 124 9.39 8.40 1.92
N PHE A 125 9.83 8.25 0.66
CA PHE A 125 10.47 7.01 0.21
C PHE A 125 11.83 6.79 0.86
N THR A 126 12.63 7.83 1.08
CA THR A 126 13.94 7.68 1.75
C THR A 126 13.77 7.16 3.18
N CYS A 127 12.83 7.75 3.94
CA CYS A 127 12.49 7.28 5.29
C CYS A 127 11.97 5.83 5.26
N TYR A 128 11.11 5.48 4.29
CA TYR A 128 10.60 4.12 4.13
C TYR A 128 11.72 3.11 3.88
N ILE A 129 12.65 3.40 2.97
CA ILE A 129 13.81 2.53 2.68
C ILE A 129 14.70 2.40 3.91
N TRP A 130 15.01 3.53 4.57
CA TRP A 130 15.83 3.53 5.76
C TRP A 130 15.19 2.67 6.86
N LEU A 131 13.88 2.81 7.06
CA LEU A 131 13.14 2.03 8.06
C LEU A 131 13.15 0.53 7.74
N LEU A 132 13.07 0.15 6.46
CA LEU A 132 13.21 -1.26 6.05
C LEU A 132 14.60 -1.84 6.33
N ARG A 133 15.64 -1.00 6.44
CA ARG A 133 17.00 -1.45 6.79
C ARG A 133 17.18 -1.62 8.30
N VAL A 134 16.54 -0.79 9.11
CA VAL A 134 16.76 -0.74 10.57
C VAL A 134 15.63 -1.36 11.40
N ALA A 135 14.49 -1.65 10.80
CA ALA A 135 13.33 -2.23 11.48
C ALA A 135 12.77 -3.46 10.73
N PRO A 136 12.15 -4.41 11.46
CA PRO A 136 11.46 -5.54 10.83
C PRO A 136 10.36 -5.06 9.87
N ALA A 137 10.25 -5.69 8.69
CA ALA A 137 9.23 -5.36 7.69
C ALA A 137 7.79 -5.37 8.26
N ALA A 138 7.51 -6.22 9.25
CA ALA A 138 6.22 -6.23 9.95
C ALA A 138 5.94 -4.94 10.75
N LYS A 139 6.97 -4.33 11.35
CA LYS A 139 6.86 -3.01 11.99
C LYS A 139 6.75 -1.91 10.96
N VAL A 140 7.48 -1.99 9.85
CA VAL A 140 7.34 -1.00 8.78
C VAL A 140 5.92 -1.01 8.26
N ALA A 141 5.35 -2.18 7.97
CA ALA A 141 3.99 -2.35 7.44
C ALA A 141 2.87 -1.76 8.32
N THR A 142 3.15 -1.36 9.58
CA THR A 142 2.16 -0.68 10.41
C THR A 142 1.80 0.72 9.89
N TYR A 143 2.63 1.32 9.02
CA TYR A 143 2.30 2.59 8.35
C TYR A 143 0.94 2.53 7.64
N ALA A 144 0.59 1.36 7.08
CA ALA A 144 -0.68 1.16 6.38
C ALA A 144 -1.90 1.33 7.30
N TYR A 145 -1.77 1.16 8.62
CA TYR A 145 -2.84 1.43 9.59
C TYR A 145 -3.04 2.92 9.85
N VAL A 146 -1.95 3.69 9.73
CA VAL A 146 -1.96 5.13 10.01
C VAL A 146 -2.54 5.89 8.81
N ASN A 147 -2.33 5.40 7.59
CA ASN A 147 -2.79 6.07 6.36
C ASN A 147 -4.29 6.42 6.36
N PRO A 148 -5.25 5.51 6.65
CA PRO A 148 -6.68 5.88 6.69
C PRO A 148 -7.02 6.93 7.76
N ILE A 149 -6.39 6.86 8.93
CA ILE A 149 -6.62 7.82 10.03
C ILE A 149 -6.17 9.21 9.60
N ILE A 150 -4.96 9.31 9.04
CA ILE A 150 -4.40 10.58 8.56
C ILE A 150 -5.23 11.12 7.39
N ALA A 151 -5.71 10.26 6.49
CA ALA A 151 -6.57 10.68 5.39
C ALA A 151 -7.86 11.34 5.88
N VAL A 152 -8.57 10.71 6.83
CA VAL A 152 -9.79 11.28 7.43
C VAL A 152 -9.50 12.56 8.21
N PHE A 153 -8.40 12.57 8.98
CA PHE A 153 -8.00 13.76 9.75
C PHE A 153 -7.68 14.95 8.86
N LEU A 154 -6.91 14.74 7.78
CA LEU A 154 -6.55 15.80 6.84
C LEU A 154 -7.75 16.23 5.99
N GLY A 155 -8.64 15.31 5.59
CA GLY A 155 -9.89 15.65 4.90
C GLY A 155 -10.79 16.55 5.75
N TRP A 156 -10.92 16.23 7.04
CA TRP A 156 -11.61 17.10 8.00
C TRP A 156 -10.94 18.46 8.17
N LEU A 157 -9.62 18.47 8.36
CA LEU A 157 -8.87 19.68 8.71
C LEU A 157 -8.72 20.66 7.53
N PHE A 158 -8.48 20.14 6.32
CA PHE A 158 -8.14 20.96 5.15
C PHE A 158 -9.21 20.97 4.06
N ALA A 159 -10.02 19.91 3.93
CA ALA A 159 -11.09 19.83 2.94
C ALA A 159 -12.48 20.11 3.53
N GLU A 160 -12.54 20.52 4.81
CA GLU A 160 -13.77 20.81 5.56
C GLU A 160 -14.80 19.65 5.50
N GLU A 161 -14.32 18.42 5.32
CA GLU A 161 -15.18 17.26 5.22
C GLU A 161 -15.86 16.97 6.55
N ARG A 162 -17.17 16.71 6.51
CA ARG A 162 -17.94 16.35 7.70
C ARG A 162 -17.58 14.93 8.14
N VAL A 163 -16.80 14.82 9.21
CA VAL A 163 -16.54 13.54 9.88
C VAL A 163 -17.80 13.13 10.63
N THR A 164 -18.53 12.16 10.06
CA THR A 164 -19.73 11.61 10.69
C THR A 164 -19.38 10.40 11.54
N LEU A 165 -20.33 9.96 12.35
CA LEU A 165 -20.22 8.68 13.06
C LEU A 165 -20.00 7.50 12.08
N GLN A 166 -20.60 7.57 10.89
CA GLN A 166 -20.41 6.57 9.84
C GLN A 166 -18.95 6.54 9.35
N THR A 167 -18.30 7.68 9.17
CA THR A 167 -16.87 7.78 8.80
C THR A 167 -15.99 7.10 9.85
N LEU A 168 -16.28 7.35 11.13
CA LEU A 168 -15.52 6.77 12.25
C LEU A 168 -15.71 5.25 12.33
N ILE A 169 -16.94 4.76 12.17
CA ILE A 169 -17.24 3.33 12.15
C ILE A 169 -16.55 2.65 10.96
N ALA A 170 -16.67 3.20 9.75
CA ALA A 170 -16.00 2.67 8.56
C ALA A 170 -14.48 2.60 8.75
N SER A 171 -13.87 3.67 9.25
CA SER A 171 -12.43 3.74 9.50
C SER A 171 -11.99 2.69 10.52
N GLY A 172 -12.76 2.51 11.61
CA GLY A 172 -12.53 1.47 12.60
C GLY A 172 -12.57 0.07 11.99
N ILE A 173 -13.61 -0.23 11.18
CA ILE A 173 -13.76 -1.50 10.47
C ILE A 173 -12.56 -1.77 9.55
N ILE A 174 -12.13 -0.76 8.77
CA ILE A 174 -10.98 -0.88 7.87
C ILE A 174 -9.70 -1.18 8.66
N ILE A 175 -9.45 -0.45 9.75
CA ILE A 175 -8.26 -0.69 10.60
C ILE A 175 -8.29 -2.11 11.19
N THR A 176 -9.43 -2.56 11.71
CA THR A 176 -9.59 -3.93 12.22
C THR A 176 -9.35 -4.97 11.14
N ALA A 177 -9.85 -4.75 9.92
CA ALA A 177 -9.62 -5.63 8.78
C ALA A 177 -8.13 -5.77 8.45
N VAL A 178 -7.41 -4.65 8.32
CA VAL A 178 -5.96 -4.67 8.05
C VAL A 178 -5.22 -5.36 9.20
N PHE A 179 -5.62 -5.11 10.46
CA PHE A 179 -5.01 -5.73 11.65
C PHE A 179 -5.15 -7.26 11.63
N LEU A 180 -6.35 -7.77 11.32
CA LEU A 180 -6.61 -9.21 11.20
C LEU A 180 -5.76 -9.86 10.11
N ILE A 181 -5.65 -9.20 8.95
CA ILE A 181 -4.86 -9.69 7.81
C ILE A 181 -3.38 -9.80 8.20
N ASN A 182 -2.81 -8.75 8.79
CA ASN A 182 -1.39 -8.71 9.12
C ASN A 182 -1.00 -9.57 10.33
N SER A 183 -1.85 -9.65 11.36
CA SER A 183 -1.61 -10.51 12.54
C SER A 183 -1.54 -11.99 12.17
N SER A 184 -2.20 -12.41 11.09
CA SER A 184 -2.15 -13.80 10.62
C SER A 184 -0.83 -14.19 9.92
N LYS A 185 -0.12 -13.22 9.33
CA LYS A 185 1.15 -13.44 8.63
C LYS A 185 2.33 -13.60 9.59
N THR A 186 2.31 -12.85 10.70
CA THR A 186 3.39 -12.86 11.71
C THR A 186 3.52 -14.19 12.46
N ARG A 187 2.41 -14.93 12.64
CA ARG A 187 2.41 -16.17 13.45
C ARG A 187 3.18 -17.33 12.80
N LYS A 188 3.44 -17.31 11.49
CA LYS A 188 4.01 -18.47 10.77
C LYS A 188 5.54 -18.55 10.76
N LYS A 189 6.26 -17.58 11.32
CA LYS A 189 7.75 -17.56 11.32
C LYS A 189 8.39 -18.09 12.62
N VAL A 190 7.61 -18.42 13.65
CA VAL A 190 8.14 -18.80 14.98
C VAL A 190 8.26 -20.33 15.17
N GLU A 191 7.85 -21.15 14.20
CA GLU A 191 7.66 -22.60 14.42
C GLU A 191 8.66 -23.51 13.68
N THR A 192 9.79 -22.97 13.19
CA THR A 192 10.84 -23.77 12.50
C THR A 192 12.25 -23.42 12.94
N GLU A 193 12.54 -23.42 14.24
CA GLU A 193 13.86 -23.81 14.73
C GLU A 193 13.68 -25.06 15.60
N PRO A 194 14.00 -26.27 15.11
CA PRO A 194 14.30 -27.35 16.01
C PRO A 194 15.57 -26.97 16.76
N SER A 195 15.47 -26.96 18.09
CA SER A 195 16.58 -27.07 19.03
C SER A 195 17.59 -28.12 18.56
N SER A 196 18.57 -27.74 17.73
CA SER A 196 19.79 -28.51 17.54
C SER A 196 20.76 -28.08 18.64
N SER A 197 20.68 -28.76 19.77
CA SER A 197 21.75 -28.84 20.76
C SER A 197 23.08 -29.09 20.03
N PRO A 198 24.13 -28.30 20.26
CA PRO A 198 25.47 -28.72 19.85
C PRO A 198 25.83 -29.91 20.74
N ASN A 199 25.89 -31.12 20.15
CA ASN A 199 26.65 -32.20 20.74
C ASN A 199 28.10 -31.73 20.83
N LEU A 200 28.52 -31.29 22.00
CA LEU A 200 29.94 -31.16 22.33
C LEU A 200 30.49 -32.59 22.39
N PRO A 201 31.52 -32.94 21.60
CA PRO A 201 32.25 -34.17 21.87
C PRO A 201 32.88 -34.06 23.27
N GLU A 202 32.52 -35.00 24.13
CA GLU A 202 33.21 -35.36 25.36
C GLU A 202 34.71 -35.46 25.04
N LEU A 203 35.48 -34.50 25.54
CA LEU A 203 36.93 -34.67 25.68
C LEU A 203 37.17 -35.53 26.92
N GLU A 204 36.77 -36.79 26.83
CA GLU A 204 37.30 -37.85 27.68
C GLU A 204 38.70 -38.22 27.17
N GLU A 205 39.67 -37.96 28.05
CA GLU A 205 40.81 -38.81 28.35
C GLU A 205 41.49 -39.52 27.18
N ILE A 206 42.60 -38.96 26.68
CA ILE A 206 43.80 -39.76 26.45
C ILE A 206 45.02 -39.00 27.00
N SER A 207 45.50 -39.60 28.09
CA SER A 207 46.84 -39.54 28.70
C SER A 207 48.01 -39.33 27.76
#